data_AF-A0ABD1S611-F1
#
_entry.id   AF-A0ABD1S611-F1
#
_cell.length_a   1.000
_cell.length_b   1.000
_cell.length_c   1.000
_cell.angle_alpha   90.00
_cell.angle_beta   90.00
_cell.angle_gamma   90.00
#
_symmetry.space_group_name_H-M   'P 1'
#
loop_
_entity.id
_entity.type
_entity.pdbx_description
1 polymer ?
#
loop_
_entity_poly.entity_id
_entity_poly.type
_entity_poly.pdbx_seq_one_letter_code
_entity_poly.pdbx_strand_id
1 'polypeptide(L)'
;MHVCCKRDPKFKEKKVKTKFLPRQYGDLSFTYDVLQAYENKYLAQVTIDNNHPLGRVDQWNLTWEWMRNEFIYSMKGAYAHKKDPSECIFGPQGQYYKDFDFSSVMNCQKKPVISDLPPEKENDEKIGKLPYCCKNGTLLPKTMNETKARAIFQLEVFKLPPDMNRTALNPPQNWKIEGVLDPTYKCTPPFRVDPSEFPDPSGISATISTIASWQVTCNITRTKPKQAKCCFLLCLLF
;
A
#
# COMPACT_ATOMS: atom_id res chain seq x y z
N MET A 1 2.28 8.47 42.43
CA MET A 1 3.39 9.35 41.99
C MET A 1 3.52 9.25 40.49
N HIS A 2 3.09 10.25 39.73
CA HIS A 2 3.31 10.30 38.28
C HIS A 2 4.63 11.03 38.02
N VAL A 3 5.62 10.29 37.54
CA VAL A 3 6.94 10.83 37.20
C VAL A 3 6.79 11.52 35.85
N CYS A 4 6.74 12.85 35.84
CA CYS A 4 6.86 13.61 34.60
C CYS A 4 8.30 13.46 34.08
N CYS A 5 8.49 12.73 32.98
CA CYS A 5 9.77 12.72 32.26
C CYS A 5 10.01 14.12 31.68
N LYS A 6 10.87 14.90 32.34
CA LYS A 6 11.32 16.21 31.85
C LYS A 6 12.38 15.96 30.78
N ARG A 7 12.19 16.48 29.55
CA ARG A 7 13.21 16.40 28.49
C ARG A 7 14.49 17.08 28.97
N ASP A 8 15.61 16.38 28.87
CA ASP A 8 16.93 16.91 29.20
C ASP A 8 17.30 18.01 28.18
N PRO A 9 17.50 19.27 28.61
CA PRO A 9 17.88 20.38 27.72
C PRO A 9 19.23 20.18 27.03
N LYS A 10 20.08 19.27 27.54
CA LYS A 10 21.41 18.97 26.98
C LYS A 10 21.41 17.75 26.05
N PHE A 11 20.31 17.01 25.98
CA PHE A 11 20.19 15.88 25.08
C PHE A 11 20.08 16.36 23.63
N LYS A 12 21.20 16.33 22.91
CA LYS A 12 21.23 16.48 21.46
C LYS A 12 21.05 15.10 20.85
N GLU A 13 19.90 14.90 20.22
CA GLU A 13 19.64 13.69 19.44
C GLU A 13 20.76 13.53 18.41
N LYS A 14 21.55 12.47 18.54
CA LYS A 14 22.61 12.18 17.57
C LYS A 14 21.90 11.88 16.26
N LYS A 15 22.01 12.77 15.27
CA LYS A 15 21.61 12.48 13.89
C LYS A 15 22.48 11.34 13.38
N VAL A 16 22.04 10.10 13.61
CA VAL A 16 22.64 8.95 12.95
C VAL A 16 22.41 9.20 11.47
N LYS A 17 23.49 9.39 10.71
CA LYS A 17 23.44 9.45 9.25
C LYS A 17 23.16 8.04 8.75
N THR A 18 21.96 7.53 8.97
CA THR A 18 21.49 6.32 8.31
C THR A 18 21.33 6.62 6.83
N LYS A 19 21.53 5.62 5.97
CA LYS A 19 21.23 5.74 4.53
C LYS A 19 19.72 5.90 4.27
N PHE A 20 18.91 5.83 5.31
CA PHE A 20 17.46 5.76 5.30
C PHE A 20 16.85 7.05 5.84
N LEU A 21 15.75 7.49 5.23
CA LEU A 21 14.99 8.62 5.73
C LEU A 21 14.07 8.16 6.86
N PRO A 22 13.83 9.02 7.87
CA PRO A 22 12.86 8.70 8.92
C PRO A 22 11.46 8.58 8.31
N ARG A 23 10.63 7.71 8.90
CA ARG A 23 9.24 7.55 8.48
C ARG A 23 8.47 8.85 8.66
N GLN A 24 7.74 9.25 7.63
CA GLN A 24 6.93 10.48 7.63
C GLN A 24 5.49 10.18 7.98
N TYR A 25 4.83 11.16 8.58
CA TYR A 25 3.42 11.08 8.95
C TYR A 25 2.57 11.90 7.97
N GLY A 26 1.42 11.35 7.60
CA GLY A 26 0.39 12.03 6.82
C GLY A 26 -0.93 11.26 6.93
N ASP A 27 -2.00 11.79 6.34
CA ASP A 27 -3.37 11.30 6.54
C ASP A 27 -3.48 9.80 6.24
N LEU A 28 -2.89 9.37 5.12
CA LEU A 28 -2.69 7.97 4.79
C LEU A 28 -1.19 7.70 4.61
N SER A 29 -0.73 6.56 5.11
CA SER A 29 0.63 6.09 4.85
C SER A 29 0.61 4.70 4.23
N PHE A 30 1.36 4.56 3.14
CA PHE A 30 1.58 3.31 2.45
C PHE A 30 3.02 2.88 2.71
N THR A 31 3.22 1.62 3.08
CA THR A 31 4.53 1.00 3.19
C THR A 31 4.61 -0.14 2.20
N TYR A 32 5.62 -0.11 1.33
CA TYR A 32 5.93 -1.16 0.37
C TYR A 32 7.16 -1.92 0.85
N ASP A 33 6.94 -3.13 1.36
CA ASP A 33 7.94 -3.95 2.03
C ASP A 33 8.25 -5.19 1.21
N VAL A 34 9.50 -5.37 0.78
CA VAL A 34 9.95 -6.60 0.10
C VAL A 34 10.38 -7.62 1.15
N LEU A 35 9.58 -8.68 1.26
CA LEU A 35 9.77 -9.76 2.21
C LEU A 35 10.84 -10.75 1.72
N GLN A 36 10.77 -11.12 0.44
CA GLN A 36 11.66 -12.10 -0.17
C GLN A 36 12.05 -11.60 -1.57
N ALA A 37 13.32 -11.76 -1.93
CA ALA A 37 13.83 -11.36 -3.24
C ALA A 37 14.55 -12.54 -3.90
N TYR A 38 14.03 -12.93 -5.05
CA TYR A 38 14.65 -13.90 -5.95
C TYR A 38 15.26 -13.15 -7.14
N GLU A 39 15.87 -13.89 -8.05
CA GLU A 39 16.52 -13.32 -9.23
C GLU A 39 15.50 -12.67 -10.16
N ASN A 40 14.46 -13.40 -10.55
CA ASN A 40 13.46 -12.95 -11.51
C ASN A 40 12.15 -12.46 -10.87
N LYS A 41 11.98 -12.61 -9.56
CA LYS A 41 10.74 -12.23 -8.85
C LYS A 41 11.01 -11.82 -7.42
N TYR A 42 10.03 -11.20 -6.77
CA TYR A 42 10.08 -10.91 -5.34
C TYR A 42 8.67 -10.95 -4.74
N LEU A 43 8.60 -11.21 -3.43
CA LEU A 43 7.39 -11.12 -2.64
C LEU A 43 7.38 -9.78 -1.91
N ALA A 44 6.38 -8.96 -2.16
CA ALA A 44 6.17 -7.70 -1.48
C ALA A 44 4.88 -7.69 -0.67
N GLN A 45 4.86 -6.89 0.39
CA GLN A 45 3.71 -6.60 1.22
C GLN A 45 3.46 -5.11 1.16
N VAL A 46 2.20 -4.75 0.94
CA VAL A 46 1.74 -3.37 1.03
C VAL A 46 0.92 -3.23 2.28
N THR A 47 1.32 -2.28 3.12
CA THR A 47 0.58 -1.89 4.32
C THR A 47 0.01 -0.51 4.12
N ILE A 48 -1.30 -0.37 4.26
CA ILE A 48 -2.02 0.90 4.26
C ILE A 48 -2.43 1.20 5.69
N ASP A 49 -1.96 2.30 6.24
CA ASP A 49 -2.37 2.80 7.55
C ASP A 49 -3.15 4.10 7.36
N ASN A 50 -4.38 4.13 7.87
CA ASN A 50 -5.15 5.35 8.02
C ASN A 50 -4.76 6.04 9.33
N ASN A 51 -4.09 7.18 9.20
CA ASN A 51 -3.64 7.98 10.33
C ASN A 51 -4.54 9.19 10.56
N HIS A 52 -5.52 9.44 9.69
CA HIS A 52 -6.41 10.57 9.85
C HIS A 52 -7.25 10.38 11.14
N PRO A 53 -7.33 11.40 12.03
CA PRO A 53 -8.08 11.28 13.29
C PRO A 53 -9.57 10.99 13.14
N LEU A 54 -10.20 11.40 12.03
CA LEU A 54 -11.64 11.27 11.79
C LEU A 54 -11.99 10.81 10.37
N GLY A 55 -11.06 10.93 9.43
CA GLY A 55 -11.31 10.53 8.04
C GLY A 55 -11.42 9.02 7.92
N ARG A 56 -12.55 8.55 7.42
CA ARG A 56 -12.76 7.18 6.97
C ARG A 56 -12.44 7.11 5.47
N VAL A 57 -12.01 5.95 4.99
CA VAL A 57 -11.92 5.65 3.55
C VAL A 57 -12.77 4.43 3.29
N ASP A 58 -13.65 4.52 2.30
CA ASP A 58 -14.60 3.48 1.95
C ASP A 58 -14.43 3.01 0.50
N GLN A 59 -14.39 1.68 0.33
CA GLN A 59 -14.20 1.02 -0.96
C GLN A 59 -12.99 1.59 -1.71
N TRP A 60 -11.83 1.61 -1.03
CA TRP A 60 -10.63 2.15 -1.64
C TRP A 60 -10.21 1.37 -2.90
N ASN A 61 -9.82 2.14 -3.90
CA ASN A 61 -9.17 1.70 -5.13
C ASN A 61 -7.78 2.30 -5.16
N LEU A 62 -6.78 1.43 -5.09
CA LEU A 62 -5.38 1.79 -5.14
C LEU A 62 -4.84 1.60 -6.55
N THR A 63 -4.13 2.61 -7.04
CA THR A 63 -3.42 2.56 -8.31
C THR A 63 -1.99 3.05 -8.14
N TRP A 64 -1.08 2.46 -8.92
CA TRP A 64 0.30 2.89 -9.04
C TRP A 64 0.81 2.61 -10.45
N GLU A 65 2.04 2.97 -10.75
CA GLU A 65 2.67 2.74 -12.05
C GLU A 65 3.97 1.94 -11.92
N TRP A 66 4.05 0.84 -12.67
CA TRP A 66 5.27 0.07 -12.84
C TRP A 66 6.24 0.81 -13.77
N MET A 67 7.45 1.06 -13.28
CA MET A 67 8.47 1.79 -14.06
C MET A 67 9.32 0.87 -14.94
N ARG A 68 9.38 -0.43 -14.64
CA ARG A 68 10.26 -1.40 -15.30
C ARG A 68 9.51 -2.60 -15.90
N ASN A 69 8.27 -2.36 -16.36
CA ASN A 69 7.40 -3.37 -16.99
C ASN A 69 7.11 -4.60 -16.11
N GLU A 70 7.28 -4.47 -14.80
CA GLU A 70 6.92 -5.48 -13.82
C GLU A 70 5.42 -5.84 -13.92
N PHE A 71 5.09 -7.07 -13.53
CA PHE A 71 3.71 -7.55 -13.52
C PHE A 71 3.42 -8.38 -12.28
N ILE A 72 2.14 -8.43 -11.90
CA ILE A 72 1.69 -9.09 -10.68
C ILE A 72 1.26 -10.52 -11.04
N TYR A 73 2.00 -11.51 -10.59
CA TYR A 73 1.66 -12.91 -10.82
C TYR A 73 0.56 -13.37 -9.88
N SER A 74 0.73 -13.18 -8.57
CA SER A 74 -0.26 -13.59 -7.56
C SER A 74 -0.44 -12.50 -6.49
N MET A 75 -1.61 -12.47 -5.84
CA MET A 75 -1.91 -11.57 -4.73
C MET A 75 -2.71 -12.27 -3.64
N LYS A 76 -2.50 -11.85 -2.39
CA LYS A 76 -3.27 -12.25 -1.21
C LYS A 76 -3.69 -11.03 -0.42
N GLY A 77 -4.93 -11.02 0.08
CA GLY A 77 -5.54 -9.92 0.82
C GLY A 77 -6.16 -8.82 -0.04
N ALA A 78 -5.90 -8.82 -1.36
CA ALA A 78 -6.47 -7.86 -2.31
C ALA A 78 -6.62 -8.52 -3.70
N TYR A 79 -7.36 -7.88 -4.60
CA TYR A 79 -7.53 -8.31 -5.97
C TYR A 79 -7.39 -7.15 -6.95
N ALA A 80 -6.99 -7.48 -8.20
CA ALA A 80 -6.97 -6.51 -9.29
C ALA A 80 -8.30 -6.57 -10.05
N HIS A 81 -8.81 -5.42 -10.48
CA HIS A 81 -10.08 -5.32 -11.21
C HIS A 81 -10.04 -5.98 -12.59
N LYS A 82 -8.91 -5.88 -13.28
CA LYS A 82 -8.71 -6.48 -14.60
C LYS A 82 -7.74 -7.66 -14.50
N LYS A 83 -8.17 -8.83 -14.99
CA LYS A 83 -7.33 -10.03 -15.16
C LYS A 83 -7.31 -10.38 -16.64
N ASP A 84 -6.36 -9.80 -17.36
CA ASP A 84 -6.21 -10.03 -18.80
C ASP A 84 -4.77 -10.48 -19.10
N PRO A 85 -4.54 -11.81 -19.16
CA PRO A 85 -3.22 -12.38 -19.45
C PRO A 85 -2.66 -11.97 -20.81
N SER A 86 -3.53 -11.61 -21.76
CA SER A 86 -3.17 -11.28 -23.14
C SER A 86 -2.17 -10.13 -23.18
N GLU A 87 -2.32 -9.15 -22.28
CA GLU A 87 -1.41 -8.01 -22.19
C GLU A 87 0.03 -8.41 -21.83
N CYS A 88 0.22 -9.44 -20.97
CA CYS A 88 1.55 -9.97 -20.71
C CYS A 88 2.05 -10.81 -21.88
N ILE A 89 1.20 -11.70 -22.42
CA ILE A 89 1.56 -12.65 -23.48
C ILE A 89 2.05 -11.93 -24.74
N PHE A 90 1.32 -10.91 -25.18
CA PHE A 90 1.68 -10.09 -26.34
C PHE A 90 2.60 -8.92 -26.00
N GLY A 91 2.89 -8.72 -24.71
CA GLY A 91 3.78 -7.67 -24.20
C GLY A 91 5.26 -8.07 -24.15
N PRO A 92 6.12 -7.17 -23.62
CA PRO A 92 7.53 -7.49 -23.38
C PRO A 92 7.72 -8.66 -22.40
N GLN A 93 6.74 -8.91 -21.52
CA GLN A 93 6.76 -10.01 -20.56
C GLN A 93 6.76 -11.36 -21.27
N GLY A 94 5.85 -11.59 -22.23
CA GLY A 94 5.75 -12.83 -22.99
C GLY A 94 6.92 -13.05 -23.96
N GLN A 95 7.54 -11.97 -24.45
CA GLN A 95 8.76 -12.07 -25.26
C GLN A 95 9.94 -12.61 -24.45
N TYR A 96 10.05 -12.21 -23.18
CA TYR A 96 11.13 -12.63 -22.29
C TYR A 96 10.86 -13.98 -21.64
N TYR A 97 9.67 -14.17 -21.07
CA TYR A 97 9.26 -15.38 -20.36
C TYR A 97 8.53 -16.37 -21.27
N LYS A 98 9.26 -16.97 -22.22
CA LYS A 98 8.67 -17.86 -23.25
C LYS A 98 8.02 -19.13 -22.68
N ASP A 99 8.62 -19.72 -21.65
CA ASP A 99 8.18 -20.97 -21.05
C ASP A 99 7.28 -20.77 -19.82
N PHE A 100 6.81 -19.54 -19.60
CA PHE A 100 6.04 -19.18 -18.42
C PHE A 100 4.54 -19.32 -18.65
N ASP A 101 3.83 -19.87 -17.66
CA ASP A 101 2.38 -19.97 -17.71
C ASP A 101 1.72 -18.65 -17.28
N PHE A 102 1.31 -17.86 -18.26
CA PHE A 102 0.59 -16.61 -18.05
C PHE A 102 -0.87 -16.78 -17.64
N SER A 103 -1.45 -17.99 -17.71
CA SER A 103 -2.88 -18.21 -17.41
C SER A 103 -3.24 -17.88 -15.96
N SER A 104 -2.27 -18.04 -15.04
CA SER A 104 -2.43 -17.80 -13.61
C SER A 104 -2.10 -16.36 -13.18
N VAL A 105 -1.74 -15.48 -14.11
CA VAL A 105 -1.31 -14.11 -13.82
C VAL A 105 -2.49 -13.26 -13.35
N MET A 106 -2.28 -12.55 -12.24
CA MET A 106 -3.27 -11.69 -11.64
C MET A 106 -3.46 -10.39 -12.42
N ASN A 107 -2.38 -9.69 -12.79
CA ASN A 107 -2.49 -8.44 -13.55
C ASN A 107 -1.20 -8.11 -14.34
N CYS A 108 -1.42 -7.71 -15.60
CA CYS A 108 -0.38 -7.37 -16.57
C CYS A 108 -0.30 -5.88 -16.90
N GLN A 109 -1.23 -5.09 -16.37
CA GLN A 109 -1.32 -3.67 -16.72
C GLN A 109 -0.17 -2.91 -16.06
N LYS A 110 0.39 -1.95 -16.80
CA LYS A 110 1.39 -1.01 -16.25
C LYS A 110 0.83 -0.22 -15.05
N LYS A 111 -0.49 0.02 -15.05
CA LYS A 111 -1.24 0.74 -14.02
C LYS A 111 -2.38 -0.13 -13.48
N PRO A 112 -2.10 -1.06 -12.55
CA PRO A 112 -3.15 -1.89 -11.96
C PRO A 112 -4.10 -1.05 -11.11
N VAL A 113 -5.38 -1.45 -11.10
CA VAL A 113 -6.38 -0.99 -10.12
C VAL A 113 -6.61 -2.13 -9.14
N ILE A 114 -6.27 -1.89 -7.87
CA ILE A 114 -6.26 -2.88 -6.80
C ILE A 114 -7.25 -2.46 -5.72
N SER A 115 -8.04 -3.41 -5.24
CA SER A 115 -8.98 -3.19 -4.14
C SER A 115 -8.92 -4.35 -3.16
N ASP A 116 -9.37 -4.07 -1.94
CA ASP A 116 -9.46 -5.04 -0.87
C ASP A 116 -10.48 -6.14 -1.18
N LEU A 117 -10.26 -7.32 -0.61
CA LEU A 117 -11.21 -8.42 -0.69
C LEU A 117 -12.46 -8.15 0.17
N PRO A 118 -13.60 -8.77 -0.18
CA PRO A 118 -14.79 -8.68 0.65
C PRO A 118 -14.66 -9.63 1.87
N PRO A 119 -15.41 -9.39 2.96
CA PRO A 119 -15.20 -10.08 4.24
C PRO A 119 -15.43 -11.58 4.20
N GLU A 120 -16.22 -12.07 3.24
CA GLU A 120 -16.48 -13.50 3.03
C GLU A 120 -15.21 -14.26 2.63
N LYS A 121 -14.18 -13.53 2.16
CA LYS A 121 -12.90 -14.09 1.73
C LYS A 121 -11.79 -14.00 2.77
N GLU A 122 -12.08 -13.52 3.98
CA GLU A 122 -11.08 -13.39 5.05
C GLU A 122 -10.42 -14.72 5.42
N ASN A 123 -11.18 -15.82 5.46
CA ASN A 123 -10.69 -17.15 5.83
C ASN A 123 -10.28 -18.02 4.63
N ASP A 124 -10.23 -17.46 3.42
CA ASP A 124 -9.84 -18.20 2.20
C ASP A 124 -8.33 -18.48 2.21
N GLU A 125 -7.91 -19.75 2.14
CA GLU A 125 -6.49 -20.12 2.23
C GLU A 125 -5.65 -19.65 1.03
N LYS A 126 -6.27 -19.47 -0.13
CA LYS A 126 -5.57 -19.11 -1.36
C LYS A 126 -5.40 -17.60 -1.49
N ILE A 127 -6.47 -16.85 -1.30
CA ILE A 127 -6.49 -15.40 -1.56
C ILE A 127 -6.62 -14.55 -0.29
N GLY A 128 -7.06 -15.13 0.84
CA GLY A 128 -7.23 -14.45 2.11
C GLY A 128 -6.21 -14.89 3.15
N LYS A 129 -6.69 -15.12 4.38
CA LYS A 129 -5.94 -15.59 5.56
C LYS A 129 -4.70 -14.74 5.83
N LEU A 130 -4.86 -13.43 5.67
CA LEU A 130 -3.82 -12.44 5.89
C LEU A 130 -4.29 -11.46 6.97
N PRO A 131 -3.46 -11.12 7.97
CA PRO A 131 -3.87 -10.22 9.03
C PRO A 131 -4.24 -8.86 8.46
N TYR A 132 -5.30 -8.26 9.00
CA TYR A 132 -5.82 -6.95 8.58
C TYR A 132 -6.30 -6.88 7.12
N CYS A 133 -6.51 -8.00 6.42
CA CYS A 133 -7.14 -7.96 5.10
C CYS A 133 -8.67 -7.90 5.17
N CYS A 134 -9.30 -7.79 4.01
CA CYS A 134 -10.62 -8.33 3.74
C CYS A 134 -11.77 -7.57 4.42
N LYS A 135 -11.75 -6.23 4.34
CA LYS A 135 -12.76 -5.32 4.91
C LYS A 135 -13.59 -4.62 3.83
N ASN A 136 -13.69 -5.18 2.63
CA ASN A 136 -14.38 -4.58 1.49
C ASN A 136 -13.89 -3.16 1.16
N GLY A 137 -12.63 -2.86 1.46
CA GLY A 137 -12.03 -1.57 1.19
C GLY A 137 -12.35 -0.51 2.25
N THR A 138 -12.78 -0.91 3.45
CA THR A 138 -13.04 0.02 4.56
C THR A 138 -11.79 0.22 5.40
N LEU A 139 -11.36 1.48 5.55
CA LEU A 139 -10.30 1.91 6.48
C LEU A 139 -10.88 2.91 7.49
N LEU A 140 -10.98 2.48 8.74
CA LEU A 140 -11.48 3.34 9.82
C LEU A 140 -10.37 4.26 10.38
N PRO A 141 -10.74 5.37 11.04
CA PRO A 141 -9.79 6.13 11.84
C PRO A 141 -9.24 5.29 13.01
N LYS A 142 -7.97 5.51 13.36
CA LYS A 142 -7.34 4.86 14.54
C LYS A 142 -8.08 5.14 15.84
N THR A 143 -8.69 6.31 15.97
CA THR A 143 -9.51 6.72 17.12
C THR A 143 -10.74 5.84 17.33
N MET A 144 -11.27 5.25 16.25
CA MET A 144 -12.44 4.38 16.31
C MET A 144 -12.03 2.91 16.50
N ASN A 145 -11.07 2.43 15.70
CA ASN A 145 -10.57 1.06 15.81
C ASN A 145 -9.20 0.93 15.12
N GLU A 146 -8.15 0.68 15.91
CA GLU A 146 -6.78 0.58 15.40
C GLU A 146 -6.57 -0.59 14.44
N THR A 147 -7.22 -1.74 14.64
CA THR A 147 -7.05 -2.91 13.77
C THR A 147 -7.77 -2.72 12.44
N LYS A 148 -8.90 -2.01 12.42
CA LYS A 148 -9.62 -1.66 11.20
C LYS A 148 -9.05 -0.41 10.49
N ALA A 149 -8.09 0.28 11.09
CA ALA A 149 -7.38 1.40 10.48
C ALA A 149 -6.23 0.96 9.56
N ARG A 150 -5.87 -0.33 9.58
CA ARG A 150 -4.83 -0.90 8.75
C ARG A 150 -5.41 -1.86 7.73
N ALA A 151 -4.92 -1.84 6.50
CA ALA A 151 -5.10 -2.90 5.51
C ALA A 151 -3.75 -3.43 5.04
N ILE A 152 -3.64 -4.74 4.87
CA ILE A 152 -2.43 -5.39 4.38
C ILE A 152 -2.81 -6.31 3.23
N PHE A 153 -1.99 -6.31 2.18
CA PHE A 153 -2.03 -7.31 1.14
C PHE A 153 -0.61 -7.65 0.67
N GLN A 154 -0.43 -8.86 0.17
CA GLN A 154 0.84 -9.37 -0.34
C GLN A 154 0.72 -9.63 -1.83
N LEU A 155 1.83 -9.44 -2.54
CA LEU A 155 1.90 -9.58 -3.98
C LEU A 155 3.23 -10.21 -4.40
N GLU A 156 3.14 -11.16 -5.32
CA GLU A 156 4.29 -11.76 -5.99
C GLU A 156 4.47 -11.07 -7.34
N VAL A 157 5.61 -10.41 -7.52
CA VAL A 157 5.90 -9.62 -8.71
C VAL A 157 7.10 -10.19 -9.44
N PHE A 158 6.95 -10.29 -10.76
CA PHE A 158 8.01 -10.69 -11.66
C PHE A 158 8.66 -9.46 -12.28
N LYS A 159 9.99 -9.51 -12.38
CA LYS A 159 10.85 -8.46 -12.89
C LYS A 159 11.18 -8.71 -14.35
N LEU A 160 11.55 -7.65 -15.06
CA LEU A 160 12.11 -7.77 -16.41
C LEU A 160 13.54 -7.21 -16.45
N PRO A 161 14.36 -7.66 -17.41
CA PRO A 161 15.67 -7.06 -17.66
C PRO A 161 15.56 -5.53 -17.85
N PRO A 162 16.53 -4.74 -17.37
CA PRO A 162 17.86 -5.14 -16.90
C PRO A 162 17.97 -5.55 -15.42
N ASP A 163 16.89 -5.47 -14.63
CA ASP A 163 16.95 -5.56 -13.17
C ASP A 163 16.76 -6.98 -12.61
N MET A 164 17.56 -7.92 -13.12
CA MET A 164 17.50 -9.33 -12.71
C MET A 164 18.28 -9.62 -11.42
N ASN A 165 19.00 -8.64 -10.87
CA ASN A 165 19.74 -8.83 -9.63
C ASN A 165 18.79 -8.86 -8.42
N ARG A 166 19.08 -9.71 -7.41
CA ARG A 166 18.28 -9.81 -6.17
C ARG A 166 18.20 -8.49 -5.39
N THR A 167 19.20 -7.63 -5.56
CA THR A 167 19.31 -6.32 -4.90
C THR A 167 18.71 -5.17 -5.73
N ALA A 168 18.48 -5.39 -7.03
CA ALA A 168 17.87 -4.40 -7.91
C ALA A 168 16.35 -4.41 -7.72
N LEU A 169 15.90 -3.67 -6.71
CA LEU A 169 14.49 -3.54 -6.34
C LEU A 169 14.07 -2.07 -6.50
N ASN A 170 13.01 -1.83 -7.27
CA ASN A 170 12.46 -0.50 -7.48
C ASN A 170 11.01 -0.49 -7.01
N PRO A 171 10.58 0.49 -6.21
CA PRO A 171 9.19 0.60 -5.83
C PRO A 171 8.37 1.14 -7.01
N PRO A 172 7.08 0.77 -7.12
CA PRO A 172 6.18 1.41 -8.07
C PRO A 172 6.03 2.89 -7.74
N GLN A 173 5.73 3.70 -8.76
CA GLN A 173 5.64 5.15 -8.66
C GLN A 173 4.19 5.62 -8.81
N ASN A 174 3.96 6.93 -8.68
CA ASN A 174 2.66 7.55 -8.98
C ASN A 174 1.47 6.92 -8.25
N TRP A 175 1.66 6.63 -6.96
CA TRP A 175 0.63 6.08 -6.10
C TRP A 175 -0.58 7.02 -6.01
N LYS A 176 -1.78 6.46 -6.12
CA LYS A 176 -3.05 7.17 -5.95
C LYS A 176 -4.06 6.25 -5.31
N ILE A 177 -4.82 6.80 -4.37
CA ILE A 177 -5.93 6.11 -3.71
C ILE A 177 -7.19 6.93 -3.93
N GLU A 178 -8.25 6.27 -4.38
CA GLU A 178 -9.56 6.84 -4.65
C GLU A 178 -10.60 6.03 -3.89
N GLY A 179 -11.55 6.69 -3.23
CA GLY A 179 -12.71 6.06 -2.62
C GLY A 179 -13.98 6.72 -3.12
N VAL A 180 -15.13 6.06 -2.97
CA VAL A 180 -16.38 6.45 -3.66
C VAL A 180 -16.88 7.83 -3.23
N LEU A 181 -16.80 8.14 -1.94
CA LEU A 181 -17.25 9.42 -1.36
C LEU A 181 -16.11 10.16 -0.65
N ASP A 182 -14.88 9.74 -0.91
CA ASP A 182 -13.71 10.19 -0.18
C ASP A 182 -13.07 11.42 -0.83
N PRO A 183 -12.39 12.27 -0.05
CA PRO A 183 -11.65 13.39 -0.60
C PRO A 183 -10.50 12.92 -1.49
N THR A 184 -10.09 13.78 -2.42
CA THR A 184 -8.93 13.47 -3.28
C THR A 184 -7.64 13.51 -2.47
N TYR A 185 -6.90 12.41 -2.47
CA TYR A 185 -5.58 12.31 -1.85
C TYR A 185 -4.47 12.65 -2.85
N LYS A 186 -3.46 13.38 -2.39
CA LYS A 186 -2.21 13.59 -3.15
C LYS A 186 -1.07 12.90 -2.44
N CYS A 187 -0.47 11.94 -3.13
CA CYS A 187 0.63 11.12 -2.63
C CYS A 187 1.99 11.67 -3.03
N THR A 188 2.98 11.47 -2.18
CA THR A 188 4.39 11.73 -2.47
C THR A 188 5.03 10.57 -3.23
N PRO A 189 6.16 10.78 -3.93
CA PRO A 189 6.95 9.68 -4.45
C PRO A 189 7.46 8.77 -3.31
N PRO A 190 7.59 7.45 -3.55
CA PRO A 190 8.15 6.52 -2.58
C PRO A 190 9.58 6.89 -2.22
N PHE A 191 9.87 6.96 -0.93
CA PHE A 191 11.21 7.20 -0.43
C PHE A 191 11.67 6.06 0.48
N ARG A 192 12.98 5.85 0.51
CA ARG A 192 13.60 4.72 1.21
C ARG A 192 13.59 4.95 2.72
N VAL A 193 13.05 4.00 3.47
CA VAL A 193 12.98 4.02 4.94
C VAL A 193 13.70 2.81 5.53
N ASP A 194 13.90 2.83 6.85
CA ASP A 194 14.45 1.68 7.56
C ASP A 194 13.56 0.44 7.36
N PRO A 195 14.17 -0.75 7.13
CA PRO A 195 13.45 -2.01 6.98
C PRO A 195 12.41 -2.23 8.08
N SER A 196 11.17 -2.57 7.69
CA SER A 196 10.16 -3.05 8.63
C SER A 196 10.60 -4.37 9.26
N GLU A 197 10.31 -4.54 10.55
CA GLU A 197 10.53 -5.79 11.29
C GLU A 197 9.19 -6.43 11.65
N PHE A 198 9.11 -7.75 11.48
CA PHE A 198 7.92 -8.55 11.76
C PHE A 198 8.27 -9.69 12.72
N PRO A 199 7.32 -10.14 13.58
CA PRO A 199 7.52 -11.33 14.39
C PRO A 199 7.62 -12.58 13.50
N ASP A 200 8.47 -13.52 13.88
CA ASP A 200 8.64 -14.77 13.14
C ASP A 200 7.34 -15.61 13.15
N PRO A 201 6.86 -16.08 11.99
CA PRO A 201 5.62 -16.85 11.90
C PRO A 201 5.71 -18.25 12.52
N SER A 202 6.91 -18.78 12.80
CA SER A 202 7.12 -20.08 13.45
C SER A 202 6.82 -20.06 14.96
N GLY A 203 6.53 -18.88 15.54
CA GLY A 203 6.24 -18.74 16.97
C GLY A 203 7.48 -18.68 17.86
N ILE A 204 8.67 -18.63 17.25
CA ILE A 204 9.93 -18.38 17.95
C ILE A 204 10.05 -16.87 18.20
N SER A 205 10.65 -16.46 19.33
CA SER A 205 10.95 -15.06 19.66
C SER A 205 12.06 -14.47 18.79
N ALA A 206 11.92 -14.55 17.48
CA ALA A 206 12.78 -13.94 16.48
C ALA A 206 12.02 -12.86 15.71
N THR A 207 12.75 -11.87 15.20
CA THR A 207 12.20 -10.85 14.30
C THR A 207 12.80 -11.04 12.91
N ILE A 208 11.93 -10.97 11.91
CA ILE A 208 12.30 -11.00 10.49
C ILE A 208 12.31 -9.58 9.98
N SER A 209 13.47 -9.12 9.53
CA SER A 209 13.62 -7.84 8.85
C SER A 209 13.33 -8.00 7.36
N THR A 210 12.67 -7.01 6.79
CA THR A 210 12.48 -6.90 5.34
C THR A 210 13.79 -6.64 4.61
N ILE A 211 13.87 -7.07 3.36
CA ILE A 211 15.03 -6.76 2.50
C ILE A 211 15.02 -5.27 2.16
N ALA A 212 13.82 -4.73 1.95
CA ALA A 212 13.68 -3.42 1.39
C ALA A 212 12.32 -2.79 1.70
N SER A 213 12.31 -1.65 2.41
CA SER A 213 11.11 -0.85 2.69
C SER A 213 11.12 0.50 1.98
N TRP A 214 9.97 0.88 1.44
CA TRP A 214 9.69 2.25 0.99
C TRP A 214 8.40 2.75 1.62
N GLN A 215 8.34 4.04 1.86
CA GLN A 215 7.13 4.69 2.36
C GLN A 215 6.63 5.70 1.34
N VAL A 216 5.31 5.75 1.20
CA VAL A 216 4.57 6.80 0.48
C VAL A 216 3.58 7.42 1.46
N THR A 217 3.51 8.74 1.46
CA THR A 217 2.59 9.48 2.32
C THR A 217 1.60 10.22 1.45
N CYS A 218 0.31 10.10 1.76
CA CYS A 218 -0.75 10.78 1.04
C CYS A 218 -1.55 11.67 1.99
N ASN A 219 -1.77 12.90 1.56
CA ASN A 219 -2.54 13.90 2.31
C ASN A 219 -3.77 14.32 1.53
N ILE A 220 -4.82 14.69 2.25
CA ILE A 220 -6.05 15.21 1.66
C ILE A 220 -5.75 16.54 0.97
N THR A 221 -6.04 16.60 -0.32
CA THR A 221 -6.11 17.88 -1.01
C THR A 221 -7.42 18.57 -0.63
N ARG A 222 -7.33 19.62 0.18
CA ARG A 222 -8.49 20.49 0.42
C ARG A 222 -8.83 21.15 -0.90
N THR A 223 -9.93 20.74 -1.50
CA THR A 223 -10.57 21.56 -2.52
C THR A 223 -10.95 22.88 -1.85
N LYS A 224 -10.66 24.01 -2.51
CA LYS A 224 -11.22 25.31 -2.08
C LYS A 224 -12.72 25.10 -1.87
N PRO A 225 -13.32 25.59 -0.78
CA PRO A 225 -14.74 25.37 -0.55
C PRO A 225 -15.47 25.82 -1.82
N LYS A 226 -16.11 24.87 -2.51
CA LYS A 226 -17.12 25.24 -3.50
C LYS A 226 -18.07 26.11 -2.70
N GLN A 227 -18.15 27.40 -3.03
CA GLN A 227 -19.12 28.31 -2.43
C GLN A 227 -20.44 27.56 -2.45
N ALA A 228 -20.92 27.18 -1.27
CA ALA A 228 -22.24 26.61 -1.15
C ALA A 228 -23.16 27.66 -1.78
N LYS A 229 -23.74 27.34 -2.94
CA LYS A 229 -24.84 28.13 -3.47
C LYS A 229 -25.97 27.91 -2.47
N CYS A 230 -26.05 28.81 -1.50
CA CYS A 230 -27.10 28.85 -0.51
C CYS A 230 -28.40 28.98 -1.30
N CYS A 231 -29.14 27.87 -1.42
CA CYS A 231 -30.47 27.89 -1.99
C CYS A 231 -31.37 28.48 -0.91
N PHE A 232 -31.58 29.79 -0.96
CA PHE A 232 -32.62 30.44 -0.19
C PHE A 232 -33.97 29.91 -0.69
N LEU A 233 -34.50 28.89 -0.03
CA LEU A 233 -35.92 28.56 -0.09
C LEU A 233 -36.66 29.72 0.57
N LEU A 234 -37.23 30.59 -0.26
CA LEU A 234 -38.12 31.67 0.15
C LEU A 234 -39.37 31.01 0.77
N CYS A 235 -39.51 31.15 2.07
CA CYS A 235 -40.73 30.78 2.79
C CYS A 235 -41.82 31.79 2.41
N LEU A 236 -42.75 31.41 1.53
CA LEU A 236 -43.98 32.16 1.31
C LEU A 236 -45.03 31.62 2.27
N LEU A 237 -45.28 32.40 3.32
CA LEU A 237 -46.46 32.28 4.18
C LEU A 237 -47.71 32.55 3.35
N PHE A 238 -48.66 31.61 3.37
CA PHE A 238 -50.06 31.83 3.03
C PHE A 238 -50.87 31.85 4.33
#